data_AF-A0A363U474-F1
#
_entry.id   AF-A0A363U474-F1
#
_cell.length_a   1.000
_cell.length_b   1.000
_cell.length_c   1.000
_cell.angle_alpha   90.00
_cell.angle_beta   90.00
_cell.angle_gamma   90.00
#
_symmetry.space_group_name_H-M   'P 1'
#
loop_
_entity.id
_entity.type
_entity.pdbx_description
1 polymer ?
#
loop_
_entity_poly.entity_id
_entity_poly.type
_entity_poly.pdbx_seq_one_letter_code
_entity_poly.pdbx_strand_id
1 'polypeptide(L)'
;MDKLQFLGNCYGLFLNLYPKTYRDEYGEELQMVFNLTLDEAMKMGRVYIASVLLQELIGLPGAIIHEYLRERRKRKMTRKFASRFDFPQGSRTEFLAVMASFVIPVAVILFVRALIYFFGVVPANALWLNIIFAIFFFGSLLGMLGVGLAAGVPRWFLPYLGFMLSIINLFTHTLVFPPSWSGFSFLQQASRFIRGFVRQGTVWIGVIVLAILLVLIAALIPKFRPFYRRLKDDWTLLAFVIYGAVPLAIILTFDDYQGEQPYVLTANLILTIGGWFYLRTQLPWKRYLILFIGLALSMAVAALGKAIIYKYYWEGVRHFTWQSEMMSTVTLGVWMALFMLTTLVLILLPQAKNHSQISDGMM
;
A
#
# COMPACT_ATOMS: atom_id res chain seq x y z
N MET A 1 44.13 27.35 -36.25
CA MET A 1 43.67 26.24 -35.39
C MET A 1 43.64 25.01 -36.27
N ASP A 2 44.39 23.97 -35.94
CA ASP A 2 44.45 22.77 -36.78
C ASP A 2 43.09 22.09 -36.80
N LYS A 3 42.65 21.67 -37.99
CA LYS A 3 41.35 21.02 -38.19
C LYS A 3 41.14 19.80 -37.28
N LEU A 4 42.25 19.16 -36.89
CA LEU A 4 42.32 18.08 -35.92
C LEU A 4 41.87 18.49 -34.53
N GLN A 5 42.43 19.60 -34.06
CA GLN A 5 42.13 20.15 -32.75
C GLN A 5 40.65 20.53 -32.66
N PHE A 6 40.07 21.00 -33.77
CA PHE A 6 38.63 21.27 -33.85
C PHE A 6 37.78 20.01 -33.68
N LEU A 7 38.09 18.92 -34.41
CA LEU A 7 37.35 17.66 -34.31
C LEU A 7 37.48 17.02 -32.92
N GLY A 8 38.68 17.07 -32.33
CA GLY A 8 38.90 16.62 -30.95
C GLY A 8 38.05 17.40 -29.95
N ASN A 9 37.99 18.72 -30.08
CA ASN A 9 37.17 19.58 -29.21
C ASN A 9 35.67 19.29 -29.37
N CYS A 10 35.19 19.02 -30.59
CA CYS A 10 33.80 18.62 -30.82
C CYS A 10 33.47 17.28 -30.15
N TYR A 11 34.36 16.29 -30.20
CA TYR A 11 34.17 15.02 -29.50
C TYR A 11 34.10 15.21 -27.97
N GLY A 12 34.94 16.09 -27.42
CA GLY A 12 34.90 16.46 -26.00
C GLY A 12 33.53 17.04 -25.58
N LEU A 13 32.84 17.77 -26.47
CA LEU A 13 31.47 18.22 -26.21
C LEU A 13 30.47 17.06 -26.15
N PHE A 14 30.62 16.04 -26.99
CA PHE A 14 29.76 14.85 -26.93
C PHE A 14 30.02 14.00 -25.68
N LEU A 15 31.25 13.95 -25.19
CA LEU A 15 31.58 13.28 -23.93
C LEU A 15 30.85 13.91 -22.72
N ASN A 16 30.45 15.18 -22.79
CA ASN A 16 29.64 15.82 -21.75
C ASN A 16 28.20 15.26 -21.65
N LEU A 17 27.75 14.48 -22.64
CA LEU A 17 26.45 13.79 -22.58
C LEU A 17 26.51 12.53 -21.71
N TYR A 18 27.69 11.96 -21.46
CA TYR A 18 27.85 10.81 -20.57
C TYR A 18 27.60 11.19 -19.10
N PRO A 19 27.22 10.23 -18.24
CA PRO A 19 27.06 10.51 -16.83
C PRO A 19 28.38 10.97 -16.20
N LYS A 20 28.29 11.96 -15.29
CA LYS A 20 29.46 12.62 -14.68
C LYS A 20 30.49 11.63 -14.14
N THR A 21 30.06 10.63 -13.37
CA THR A 21 30.96 9.64 -12.78
C THR A 21 31.70 8.81 -13.83
N TYR A 22 31.05 8.45 -14.92
CA TYR A 22 31.69 7.71 -16.02
C TYR A 22 32.68 8.59 -16.78
N ARG A 23 32.32 9.85 -17.03
CA ARG A 23 33.22 10.82 -17.67
C ARG A 23 34.45 11.12 -16.82
N ASP A 24 34.28 11.23 -15.50
CA ASP A 24 35.40 11.49 -14.59
C ASP A 24 36.36 10.27 -14.51
N GLU A 25 35.87 9.06 -14.77
CA GLU A 25 36.66 7.81 -14.72
C GLU A 25 37.29 7.45 -16.08
N TYR A 26 36.57 7.61 -17.19
CA TYR A 26 36.99 7.14 -18.53
C TYR A 26 37.04 8.25 -19.60
N GLY A 27 36.72 9.50 -19.27
CA GLY A 27 36.60 10.57 -20.26
C GLY A 27 37.92 10.90 -20.96
N GLU A 28 39.03 10.91 -20.22
CA GLU A 28 40.37 11.12 -20.78
C GLU A 28 40.80 9.96 -21.69
N GLU A 29 40.52 8.72 -21.29
CA GLU A 29 40.81 7.52 -22.08
C GLU A 29 40.04 7.53 -23.41
N LEU A 30 38.73 7.84 -23.37
CA LEU A 30 37.90 7.90 -24.57
C LEU A 30 38.37 9.00 -25.54
N GLN A 31 38.74 10.18 -25.02
CA GLN A 31 39.28 11.26 -25.84
C GLN A 31 40.63 10.87 -26.45
N MET A 32 41.50 10.19 -25.69
CA MET A 32 42.79 9.71 -26.17
C MET A 32 42.64 8.67 -27.28
N VAL A 33 41.78 7.66 -27.07
CA VAL A 33 41.49 6.63 -28.09
C VAL A 33 40.94 7.27 -29.34
N PHE A 34 39.99 8.20 -29.22
CA PHE A 34 39.44 8.92 -30.38
C PHE A 34 40.52 9.69 -31.16
N ASN A 35 41.39 10.42 -30.47
CA ASN A 35 42.48 11.18 -31.11
C ASN A 35 43.47 10.24 -31.84
N LEU A 36 43.82 9.09 -31.25
CA LEU A 36 44.68 8.08 -31.89
C LEU A 36 44.05 7.52 -33.17
N THR A 37 42.77 7.13 -33.12
CA THR A 37 42.04 6.63 -34.29
C THR A 37 41.96 7.68 -35.41
N LEU A 38 41.84 8.95 -35.03
CA LEU A 38 41.73 10.06 -35.97
C LEU A 38 43.08 10.39 -36.63
N ASP A 39 44.19 10.29 -35.89
CA ASP A 39 45.56 10.40 -36.41
C ASP A 39 45.90 9.27 -37.38
N GLU A 40 45.47 8.05 -37.11
CA GLU A 40 45.61 6.92 -38.03
C GLU A 40 44.77 7.11 -39.30
N ALA A 41 43.52 7.52 -39.16
CA ALA A 41 42.63 7.78 -40.28
C ALA A 41 43.18 8.88 -41.21
N MET A 42 43.89 9.87 -40.66
CA MET A 42 44.58 10.89 -41.47
C MET A 42 45.63 10.32 -42.39
N LYS A 43 46.43 9.35 -41.92
CA LYS A 43 47.47 8.69 -42.74
C LYS A 43 46.85 7.93 -43.91
N MET A 44 45.60 7.46 -43.76
CA MET A 44 44.85 6.72 -44.78
C MET A 44 44.00 7.62 -45.71
N GLY A 45 43.87 8.91 -45.40
CA GLY A 45 43.20 9.89 -46.24
C GLY A 45 41.78 10.27 -45.80
N ARG A 46 41.21 11.28 -46.48
CA ARG A 46 40.00 11.99 -46.02
C ARG A 46 38.74 11.13 -45.90
N VAL A 47 38.59 10.12 -46.76
CA VAL A 47 37.43 9.22 -46.74
C VAL A 47 37.41 8.40 -45.44
N TYR A 48 38.59 7.97 -44.98
CA TYR A 48 38.72 7.21 -43.74
C TYR A 48 38.35 8.06 -42.52
N ILE A 49 38.78 9.33 -42.50
CA ILE A 49 38.40 10.28 -41.43
C ILE A 49 36.87 10.42 -41.35
N ALA A 50 36.20 10.60 -42.49
CA ALA A 50 34.74 10.72 -42.53
C ALA A 50 34.04 9.44 -42.04
N SER A 51 34.57 8.27 -42.42
CA SER A 51 34.04 6.98 -41.96
C SER A 51 34.15 6.80 -40.44
N VAL A 52 35.32 7.12 -39.86
CA VAL A 52 35.54 7.02 -38.41
C VAL A 52 34.61 7.97 -37.65
N LEU A 53 34.51 9.22 -38.10
CA LEU A 53 33.60 10.20 -37.48
C LEU A 53 32.15 9.73 -37.52
N LEU A 54 31.70 9.18 -38.64
CA LEU A 54 30.33 8.72 -38.80
C LEU A 54 30.02 7.48 -37.95
N GLN A 55 30.96 6.54 -37.84
CA GLN A 55 30.81 5.37 -36.97
C GLN A 55 30.72 5.77 -35.49
N GLU A 56 31.58 6.67 -35.03
CA GLU A 56 31.53 7.18 -33.65
C GLU A 56 30.21 7.90 -33.36
N LEU A 57 29.76 8.78 -34.27
CA LEU A 57 28.51 9.53 -34.10
C LEU A 57 27.27 8.63 -34.06
N ILE A 58 27.27 7.53 -34.80
CA ILE A 58 26.19 6.52 -34.80
C ILE A 58 26.23 5.64 -33.53
N GLY A 59 27.42 5.32 -33.02
CA GLY A 59 27.58 4.48 -31.82
C GLY A 59 27.29 5.22 -30.51
N LEU A 60 27.57 6.53 -30.48
CA LEU A 60 27.50 7.39 -29.28
C LEU A 60 26.15 7.34 -28.53
N PRO A 61 24.99 7.47 -29.19
CA PRO A 61 23.69 7.49 -28.50
C PRO A 61 23.41 6.17 -27.77
N GLY A 62 23.74 5.04 -28.38
CA GLY A 62 23.55 3.72 -27.78
C GLY A 62 24.42 3.52 -26.54
N ALA A 63 25.69 3.93 -26.62
CA ALA A 63 26.63 3.86 -25.50
C ALA A 63 26.21 4.76 -24.33
N ILE A 64 25.78 6.01 -24.59
CA ILE A 64 25.25 6.92 -23.56
C ILE A 64 24.06 6.29 -22.84
N ILE A 65 23.06 5.78 -23.57
CA ILE A 65 21.87 5.17 -22.97
C ILE A 65 22.26 3.96 -22.11
N HIS A 66 23.18 3.12 -22.61
CA HIS A 66 23.61 1.94 -21.88
C HIS A 66 24.30 2.31 -20.56
N GLU A 67 25.17 3.31 -20.56
CA GLU A 67 25.88 3.74 -19.35
C GLU A 67 24.95 4.44 -18.35
N TYR A 68 23.97 5.24 -18.79
CA TYR A 68 22.93 5.74 -17.88
C TYR A 68 22.11 4.60 -17.24
N LEU A 69 21.77 3.56 -18.01
CA LEU A 69 21.07 2.39 -17.48
C LEU A 69 21.95 1.58 -16.52
N ARG A 70 23.25 1.48 -16.80
CA ARG A 70 24.23 0.81 -15.94
C ARG A 70 24.44 1.59 -14.64
N GLU A 71 24.64 2.90 -14.70
CA GLU A 71 24.78 3.75 -13.52
C GLU A 71 23.49 3.74 -12.68
N ARG A 72 22.31 3.75 -13.32
CA ARG A 72 21.04 3.58 -12.62
C ARG A 72 20.94 2.22 -11.91
N ARG A 73 21.52 1.16 -12.48
CA ARG A 73 21.61 -0.16 -11.84
C ARG A 73 22.63 -0.17 -10.70
N LYS A 74 23.82 0.41 -10.88
CA LYS A 74 24.85 0.53 -9.84
C LYS A 74 24.36 1.37 -8.66
N ARG A 75 23.74 2.53 -8.90
CA ARG A 75 23.11 3.37 -7.86
C ARG A 75 22.01 2.62 -7.11
N LYS A 76 21.25 1.74 -7.78
CA LYS A 76 20.26 0.88 -7.11
C LYS A 76 20.89 -0.21 -6.24
N MET A 77 22.13 -0.63 -6.50
CA MET A 77 22.85 -1.62 -5.70
C MET A 77 23.60 -0.98 -4.52
N THR A 78 24.19 0.21 -4.71
CA THR A 78 25.01 0.87 -3.67
C THR A 78 24.21 1.75 -2.73
N ARG A 79 23.11 2.34 -3.21
CA ARG A 79 22.14 2.94 -2.31
C ARG A 79 21.41 1.77 -1.67
N LYS A 80 21.82 1.37 -0.46
CA LYS A 80 20.89 0.83 0.54
C LYS A 80 19.61 1.62 0.31
N PHE A 81 18.55 0.98 -0.18
CA PHE A 81 17.23 1.56 -0.29
C PHE A 81 16.73 1.80 1.14
N ALA A 82 17.42 2.64 1.91
CA ALA A 82 16.79 3.54 2.85
C ALA A 82 15.91 4.39 1.94
N SER A 83 14.68 3.89 1.77
CA SER A 83 13.72 4.43 0.85
C SER A 83 13.58 5.90 1.21
N ARG A 84 13.49 6.79 0.22
CA ARG A 84 13.23 8.23 0.46
C ARG A 84 11.92 8.45 1.24
N PHE A 85 11.13 7.39 1.42
CA PHE A 85 9.86 7.32 2.12
C PHE A 85 9.90 6.37 3.33
N ASP A 86 11.07 5.86 3.72
CA ASP A 86 11.31 5.35 5.07
C ASP A 86 11.42 6.57 5.98
N PHE A 87 10.26 7.06 6.39
CA PHE A 87 10.19 8.13 7.35
C PHE A 87 10.90 7.70 8.64
N PRO A 88 11.61 8.62 9.32
CA PRO A 88 12.14 8.31 10.62
C PRO A 88 11.00 7.84 11.52
N GLN A 89 11.21 6.73 12.23
CA GLN A 89 10.17 6.11 13.05
C GLN A 89 9.54 7.15 13.98
N GLY A 90 8.22 7.32 13.88
CA GLY A 90 7.46 8.27 14.69
C GLY A 90 7.46 9.73 14.20
N SER A 91 7.93 9.99 12.97
CA SER A 91 7.86 11.31 12.36
C SER A 91 6.42 11.78 12.16
N ARG A 92 6.23 13.11 12.05
CA ARG A 92 4.92 13.70 11.72
C ARG A 92 4.41 13.27 10.36
N THR A 93 5.29 13.04 9.38
CA THR A 93 4.91 12.59 8.04
C THR A 93 4.42 11.15 8.05
N GLU A 94 5.04 10.27 8.85
CA GLU A 94 4.59 8.89 9.02
C GLU A 94 3.20 8.85 9.67
N PHE A 95 2.97 9.71 10.66
CA PHE A 95 1.66 9.87 11.30
C PHE A 95 0.58 10.34 10.30
N LEU A 96 0.85 11.41 9.54
CA LEU A 96 -0.10 11.91 8.54
C LEU A 96 -0.42 10.85 7.47
N ALA A 97 0.58 10.08 7.04
CA ALA A 97 0.40 9.01 6.08
C ALA A 97 -0.49 7.88 6.63
N VAL A 98 -0.35 7.51 7.91
CA VAL A 98 -1.25 6.53 8.54
C VAL A 98 -2.65 7.10 8.75
N MET A 99 -2.76 8.31 9.29
CA MET A 99 -4.05 8.98 9.51
C MET A 99 -4.87 9.02 8.23
N ALA A 100 -4.23 9.29 7.11
CA ALA A 100 -4.88 9.34 5.82
C ALA A 100 -5.57 8.00 5.44
N SER A 101 -5.10 6.83 5.90
CA SER A 101 -5.77 5.54 5.61
C SER A 101 -7.10 5.34 6.33
N PHE A 102 -7.26 5.93 7.51
CA PHE A 102 -8.43 5.78 8.37
C PHE A 102 -9.40 6.96 8.22
N VAL A 103 -8.86 8.17 8.05
CA VAL A 103 -9.64 9.41 8.05
C VAL A 103 -10.10 9.79 6.65
N ILE A 104 -9.30 9.60 5.59
CA ILE A 104 -9.72 10.00 4.23
C ILE A 104 -11.01 9.31 3.81
N PRO A 105 -11.18 7.96 3.95
CA PRO A 105 -12.42 7.32 3.56
C PRO A 105 -13.65 7.92 4.24
N VAL A 106 -13.55 8.17 5.55
CA VAL A 106 -14.62 8.78 6.36
C VAL A 106 -14.86 10.23 5.95
N ALA A 107 -13.80 11.03 5.84
CA ALA A 107 -13.89 12.44 5.47
C ALA A 107 -14.53 12.62 4.09
N VAL A 108 -14.21 11.74 3.14
CA VAL A 108 -14.78 11.73 1.78
C VAL A 108 -16.27 11.39 1.82
N ILE A 109 -16.69 10.40 2.61
CA ILE A 109 -18.12 10.07 2.79
C ILE A 109 -18.86 11.23 3.47
N LEU A 110 -18.32 11.79 4.54
CA LEU A 110 -18.92 12.91 5.26
C LEU A 110 -19.03 14.16 4.39
N PHE A 111 -17.99 14.45 3.61
CA PHE A 111 -17.97 15.57 2.67
C PHE A 111 -19.06 15.43 1.61
N VAL A 112 -19.24 14.25 1.01
CA VAL A 112 -20.31 14.02 0.03
C VAL A 112 -21.69 14.16 0.66
N ARG A 113 -21.89 13.60 1.86
CA ARG A 113 -23.17 13.78 2.57
C ARG A 113 -23.44 15.24 2.91
N ALA A 114 -22.42 15.99 3.32
CA ALA A 114 -22.53 17.43 3.55
C ALA A 114 -22.89 18.17 2.26
N LEU A 115 -22.26 17.85 1.12
CA LEU A 115 -22.63 18.43 -0.17
C LEU A 115 -24.10 18.16 -0.52
N ILE A 116 -24.56 16.92 -0.37
CA ILE A 116 -25.97 16.55 -0.63
C ILE A 116 -26.91 17.37 0.27
N TYR A 117 -26.57 17.50 1.55
CA TYR A 117 -27.36 18.26 2.52
C TYR A 117 -27.40 19.77 2.19
N PHE A 118 -26.24 20.39 1.92
CA PHE A 118 -26.13 21.83 1.66
C PHE A 118 -26.79 22.25 0.35
N PHE A 119 -26.65 21.44 -0.70
CA PHE A 119 -27.18 21.80 -2.02
C PHE A 119 -28.66 21.47 -2.18
N GLY A 120 -29.28 20.71 -1.27
CA GLY A 120 -30.73 20.49 -1.16
C GLY A 120 -31.44 19.86 -2.37
N VAL A 121 -30.73 19.68 -3.49
CA VAL A 121 -31.26 19.39 -4.83
C VAL A 121 -30.29 18.48 -5.58
N VAL A 122 -29.52 17.65 -4.88
CA VAL A 122 -28.90 16.52 -5.55
C VAL A 122 -29.99 15.46 -5.65
N PRO A 123 -30.63 15.24 -6.81
CA PRO A 123 -31.52 14.10 -6.97
C PRO A 123 -30.74 12.87 -6.51
N ALA A 124 -31.32 12.02 -5.66
CA ALA A 124 -30.64 10.85 -5.08
C ALA A 124 -30.03 9.92 -6.17
N ASN A 125 -30.49 10.07 -7.41
CA ASN A 125 -30.03 9.45 -8.64
C ASN A 125 -29.08 10.33 -9.49
N ALA A 126 -28.40 11.34 -8.92
CA ALA A 126 -27.36 12.10 -9.57
C ALA A 126 -26.13 11.20 -9.80
N LEU A 127 -26.25 10.33 -10.78
CA LEU A 127 -25.27 9.32 -11.17
C LEU A 127 -23.88 9.95 -11.37
N TRP A 128 -23.81 11.18 -11.89
CA TRP A 128 -22.57 11.91 -12.06
C TRP A 128 -21.84 12.20 -10.74
N LEU A 129 -22.54 12.52 -9.64
CA LEU A 129 -21.91 12.72 -8.33
C LEU A 129 -21.36 11.42 -7.76
N ASN A 130 -22.10 10.32 -7.92
CA ASN A 130 -21.61 9.00 -7.54
C ASN A 130 -20.38 8.59 -8.35
N ILE A 131 -20.33 8.93 -9.65
CA ILE A 131 -19.14 8.72 -10.49
C ILE A 131 -17.96 9.57 -10.00
N ILE A 132 -18.15 10.89 -9.79
CA ILE A 132 -17.07 11.77 -9.32
C ILE A 132 -16.55 11.29 -7.96
N PHE A 133 -17.45 10.93 -7.07
CA PHE A 133 -17.11 10.37 -5.77
C PHE A 133 -16.31 9.08 -5.92
N ALA A 134 -16.78 8.13 -6.72
CA ALA A 134 -16.06 6.88 -6.96
C ALA A 134 -14.68 7.16 -7.55
N ILE A 135 -14.56 8.03 -8.55
CA ILE A 135 -13.27 8.41 -9.14
C ILE A 135 -12.35 9.05 -8.10
N PHE A 136 -12.85 9.95 -7.26
CA PHE A 136 -12.04 10.60 -6.24
C PHE A 136 -11.62 9.62 -5.13
N PHE A 137 -12.55 8.81 -4.65
CA PHE A 137 -12.32 7.81 -3.62
C PHE A 137 -11.34 6.73 -4.10
N PHE A 138 -11.62 6.07 -5.23
CA PHE A 138 -10.73 5.06 -5.80
C PHE A 138 -9.43 5.67 -6.31
N GLY A 139 -9.47 6.86 -6.91
CA GLY A 139 -8.29 7.56 -7.39
C GLY A 139 -7.34 7.96 -6.27
N SER A 140 -7.85 8.48 -5.16
CA SER A 140 -7.02 8.81 -3.99
C SER A 140 -6.40 7.56 -3.37
N LEU A 141 -7.16 6.46 -3.30
CA LEU A 141 -6.68 5.22 -2.73
C LEU A 141 -5.65 4.54 -3.65
N LEU A 142 -5.93 4.41 -4.95
CA LEU A 142 -4.98 3.90 -5.94
C LEU A 142 -3.73 4.78 -6.02
N GLY A 143 -3.88 6.10 -5.88
CA GLY A 143 -2.77 7.04 -5.81
C GLY A 143 -1.86 6.77 -4.62
N MET A 144 -2.42 6.67 -3.40
CA MET A 144 -1.68 6.30 -2.20
C MET A 144 -1.05 4.91 -2.31
N LEU A 145 -1.74 3.97 -2.96
CA LEU A 145 -1.24 2.63 -3.19
C LEU A 145 -0.02 2.66 -4.14
N GLY A 146 -0.11 3.42 -5.23
CA GLY A 146 0.99 3.66 -6.16
C GLY A 146 2.21 4.31 -5.50
N VAL A 147 1.99 5.34 -4.66
CA VAL A 147 3.05 5.99 -3.89
C VAL A 147 3.71 5.00 -2.94
N GLY A 148 2.94 4.22 -2.18
CA GLY A 148 3.49 3.24 -1.24
C GLY A 148 4.25 2.10 -1.93
N LEU A 149 3.78 1.62 -3.10
CA LEU A 149 4.53 0.66 -3.91
C LEU A 149 5.83 1.24 -4.46
N ALA A 150 5.80 2.48 -4.97
CA ALA A 150 6.99 3.19 -5.44
C ALA A 150 7.99 3.47 -4.31
N ALA A 151 7.49 3.68 -3.10
CA ALA A 151 8.23 3.84 -1.85
C ALA A 151 8.80 2.54 -1.27
N GLY A 152 8.55 1.38 -1.90
CA GLY A 152 9.04 0.09 -1.42
C GLY A 152 8.23 -0.48 -0.25
N VAL A 153 6.92 -0.21 -0.20
CA VAL A 153 5.98 -0.76 0.80
C VAL A 153 6.39 -0.37 2.23
N PRO A 154 6.35 0.92 2.58
CA PRO A 154 6.63 1.39 3.94
C PRO A 154 5.54 0.93 4.92
N ARG A 155 5.79 1.02 6.24
CA ARG A 155 4.82 0.53 7.24
C ARG A 155 3.46 1.22 7.16
N TRP A 156 3.44 2.52 6.91
CA TRP A 156 2.21 3.31 6.79
C TRP A 156 1.32 2.91 5.61
N PHE A 157 1.86 2.18 4.62
CA PHE A 157 1.11 1.70 3.47
C PHE A 157 0.22 0.48 3.80
N LEU A 158 0.55 -0.27 4.84
CA LEU A 158 -0.12 -1.55 5.16
C LEU A 158 -1.62 -1.42 5.47
N PRO A 159 -2.10 -0.40 6.18
CA PRO A 159 -3.54 -0.22 6.39
C PRO A 159 -4.30 0.05 5.08
N TYR A 160 -3.71 0.80 4.14
CA TYR A 160 -4.33 1.02 2.82
C TYR A 160 -4.47 -0.27 2.04
N LEU A 161 -3.46 -1.15 2.14
CA LEU A 161 -3.51 -2.46 1.55
C LEU A 161 -4.65 -3.28 2.15
N GLY A 162 -4.78 -3.29 3.48
CA GLY A 162 -5.91 -3.93 4.18
C GLY A 162 -7.28 -3.45 3.74
N PHE A 163 -7.43 -2.14 3.62
CA PHE A 163 -8.66 -1.51 3.16
C PHE A 163 -8.99 -1.94 1.71
N MET A 164 -7.99 -1.95 0.83
CA MET A 164 -8.13 -2.42 -0.55
C MET A 164 -8.49 -3.90 -0.64
N LEU A 165 -7.84 -4.76 0.14
CA LEU A 165 -8.18 -6.19 0.20
C LEU A 165 -9.63 -6.37 0.64
N SER A 166 -10.13 -5.52 1.53
CA SER A 166 -11.52 -5.56 1.99
C SER A 166 -12.51 -5.16 0.89
N ILE A 167 -12.19 -4.16 0.08
CA ILE A 167 -12.99 -3.81 -1.10
C ILE A 167 -13.00 -4.95 -2.11
N ILE A 168 -11.83 -5.48 -2.47
CA ILE A 168 -11.71 -6.60 -3.41
C ILE A 168 -12.47 -7.81 -2.87
N ASN A 169 -12.38 -8.08 -1.57
CA ASN A 169 -13.12 -9.14 -0.91
C ASN A 169 -14.64 -8.97 -1.06
N LEU A 170 -15.18 -7.76 -0.86
CA LEU A 170 -16.61 -7.53 -1.02
C LEU A 170 -17.07 -7.75 -2.46
N PHE A 171 -16.31 -7.25 -3.44
CA PHE A 171 -16.62 -7.47 -4.86
C PHE A 171 -16.53 -8.95 -5.24
N THR A 172 -15.49 -9.65 -4.81
CA THR A 172 -15.35 -11.08 -5.09
C THR A 172 -16.43 -11.90 -4.39
N HIS A 173 -16.79 -11.55 -3.15
CA HIS A 173 -17.88 -12.19 -2.42
C HIS A 173 -19.22 -11.99 -3.13
N THR A 174 -19.55 -10.79 -3.61
CA THR A 174 -20.82 -10.57 -4.35
C THR A 174 -20.87 -11.28 -5.70
N LEU A 175 -19.71 -11.47 -6.35
CA LEU A 175 -19.59 -12.24 -7.58
C LEU A 175 -19.73 -13.76 -7.35
N VAL A 176 -19.11 -14.27 -6.28
CA VAL A 176 -19.08 -15.72 -5.97
C VAL A 176 -20.37 -16.18 -5.28
N PHE A 177 -20.92 -15.34 -4.40
CA PHE A 177 -22.11 -15.64 -3.61
C PHE A 177 -23.25 -14.70 -4.03
N PRO A 178 -24.08 -15.10 -5.00
CA PRO A 178 -25.17 -14.25 -5.47
C PRO A 178 -26.15 -13.95 -4.33
N PRO A 179 -26.95 -12.87 -4.41
CA PRO A 179 -27.97 -12.57 -3.39
C PRO A 179 -28.99 -13.69 -3.15
N SER A 180 -29.18 -14.58 -4.15
CA SER A 180 -30.02 -15.77 -4.06
C SER A 180 -29.39 -16.94 -3.30
N TRP A 181 -28.10 -16.87 -2.97
CA TRP A 181 -27.44 -17.90 -2.20
C TRP A 181 -27.99 -17.91 -0.77
N SER A 182 -28.74 -18.96 -0.45
CA SER A 182 -29.38 -19.14 0.87
C SER A 182 -28.40 -19.50 1.99
N GLY A 183 -27.09 -19.49 1.72
CA GLY A 183 -26.05 -19.95 2.62
C GLY A 183 -25.96 -21.48 2.66
N PHE A 184 -25.47 -22.00 3.78
CA PHE A 184 -25.41 -23.44 4.00
C PHE A 184 -26.74 -23.98 4.52
N SER A 185 -27.31 -24.99 3.86
CA SER A 185 -28.61 -25.57 4.21
C SER A 185 -28.68 -26.07 5.67
N PHE A 186 -27.59 -26.66 6.18
CA PHE A 186 -27.52 -27.13 7.57
C PHE A 186 -27.67 -26.00 8.61
N LEU A 187 -27.37 -24.74 8.24
CA LEU A 187 -27.54 -23.58 9.12
C LEU A 187 -28.99 -23.09 9.19
N GLN A 188 -29.89 -23.63 8.37
CA GLN A 188 -31.32 -23.30 8.46
C GLN A 188 -31.94 -23.78 9.78
N GLN A 189 -31.39 -24.85 10.38
CA GLN A 189 -31.81 -25.36 11.69
C GLN A 189 -31.03 -24.74 12.85
N ALA A 190 -29.91 -24.05 12.57
CA ALA A 190 -29.12 -23.39 13.58
C ALA A 190 -29.82 -22.15 14.16
N SER A 191 -29.44 -21.76 15.37
CA SER A 191 -29.93 -20.54 16.01
C SER A 191 -29.64 -19.31 15.16
N ARG A 192 -30.48 -18.26 15.28
CA ARG A 192 -30.30 -16.99 14.54
C ARG A 192 -28.90 -16.40 14.73
N PHE A 193 -28.36 -16.51 15.95
CA PHE A 193 -27.00 -16.07 16.27
C PHE A 193 -25.95 -16.84 15.45
N ILE A 194 -25.97 -18.18 15.47
CA ILE A 194 -24.99 -19.00 14.74
C ILE A 194 -25.08 -18.70 13.24
N ARG A 195 -26.30 -18.59 12.69
CA ARG A 195 -26.50 -18.25 11.28
C ARG A 195 -25.92 -16.87 10.94
N GLY A 196 -26.16 -15.86 11.77
CA GLY A 196 -25.60 -14.52 11.61
C GLY A 196 -24.07 -14.51 11.72
N PHE A 197 -23.53 -15.22 12.71
CA PHE A 197 -22.10 -15.38 12.93
C PHE A 197 -21.41 -15.99 11.71
N VAL A 198 -21.92 -17.12 11.21
CA VAL A 198 -21.33 -17.78 10.02
C VAL A 198 -21.50 -16.92 8.77
N ARG A 199 -22.67 -16.31 8.56
CA ARG A 199 -22.90 -15.43 7.39
C ARG A 199 -21.97 -14.22 7.38
N GLN A 200 -21.74 -13.59 8.54
CA GLN A 200 -20.74 -12.52 8.62
C GLN A 200 -19.32 -13.07 8.39
N GLY A 201 -19.01 -14.22 8.97
CA GLY A 201 -17.72 -14.89 8.76
C GLY A 201 -17.43 -15.17 7.29
N THR A 202 -18.41 -15.67 6.53
CA THR A 202 -18.23 -15.95 5.09
C THR A 202 -17.97 -14.69 4.29
N VAL A 203 -18.56 -13.56 4.67
CA VAL A 203 -18.28 -12.28 4.01
C VAL A 203 -16.82 -11.90 4.19
N TRP A 204 -16.26 -12.08 5.39
CA TRP A 204 -14.93 -11.54 5.69
C TRP A 204 -13.78 -12.54 5.62
N ILE A 205 -14.06 -13.85 5.55
CA ILE A 205 -13.01 -14.88 5.43
C ILE A 205 -12.15 -14.68 4.18
N GLY A 206 -12.74 -14.12 3.11
CA GLY A 206 -11.98 -13.81 1.91
C GLY A 206 -10.92 -12.73 2.13
N VAL A 207 -11.01 -11.87 3.15
CA VAL A 207 -9.91 -10.96 3.54
C VAL A 207 -8.69 -11.74 4.01
N ILE A 208 -8.86 -12.79 4.81
CA ILE A 208 -7.74 -13.69 5.19
C ILE A 208 -7.19 -14.37 3.95
N VAL A 209 -8.05 -14.94 3.11
CA VAL A 209 -7.62 -15.66 1.90
C VAL A 209 -6.80 -14.74 1.00
N LEU A 210 -7.25 -13.49 0.81
CA LEU A 210 -6.53 -12.49 0.04
C LEU A 210 -5.24 -12.04 0.72
N ALA A 211 -5.19 -11.94 2.06
CA ALA A 211 -3.97 -11.65 2.80
C ALA A 211 -2.93 -12.78 2.68
N ILE A 212 -3.35 -14.04 2.72
CA ILE A 212 -2.50 -15.21 2.46
C ILE A 212 -2.01 -15.19 1.01
N LEU A 213 -2.90 -14.95 0.05
CA LEU A 213 -2.55 -14.83 -1.37
C LEU A 213 -1.52 -13.72 -1.58
N LEU A 214 -1.67 -12.57 -0.93
CA LEU A 214 -0.71 -11.47 -0.96
C LEU A 214 0.67 -11.93 -0.46
N VAL A 215 0.74 -12.67 0.65
CA VAL A 215 2.00 -13.23 1.18
C VAL A 215 2.64 -14.19 0.18
N LEU A 216 1.84 -15.08 -0.44
CA LEU A 216 2.31 -16.03 -1.45
C LEU A 216 2.82 -15.32 -2.71
N ILE A 217 2.08 -14.34 -3.23
CA ILE A 217 2.50 -13.52 -4.37
C ILE A 217 3.81 -12.78 -4.04
N ALA A 218 3.92 -12.22 -2.83
CA ALA A 218 5.12 -11.54 -2.38
C ALA A 218 6.34 -12.48 -2.28
N ALA A 219 6.13 -13.75 -1.96
CA ALA A 219 7.17 -14.78 -1.93
C ALA A 219 7.59 -15.21 -3.36
N LEU A 220 6.62 -15.38 -4.26
CA LEU A 220 6.84 -15.87 -5.62
C LEU A 220 7.50 -14.83 -6.53
N ILE A 221 7.07 -13.57 -6.47
CA ILE A 221 7.56 -12.51 -7.38
C ILE A 221 8.86 -11.90 -6.83
N PRO A 222 10.01 -11.97 -7.55
CA PRO A 222 11.30 -11.48 -7.08
C PRO A 222 11.30 -10.01 -6.62
N LYS A 223 10.52 -9.16 -7.30
CA LYS A 223 10.37 -7.74 -6.97
C LYS A 223 9.77 -7.50 -5.58
N PHE A 224 8.94 -8.41 -5.08
CA PHE A 224 8.27 -8.31 -3.78
C PHE A 224 8.94 -9.13 -2.66
N ARG A 225 10.00 -9.89 -2.96
CA ARG A 225 10.77 -10.63 -1.94
C ARG A 225 11.23 -9.78 -0.75
N PRO A 226 11.65 -8.50 -0.91
CA PRO A 226 11.98 -7.66 0.25
C PRO A 226 10.80 -7.40 1.18
N PHE A 227 9.58 -7.33 0.64
CA PHE A 227 8.36 -7.21 1.44
C PHE A 227 8.05 -8.53 2.15
N TYR A 228 8.13 -9.67 1.45
CA TYR A 228 7.96 -10.99 2.07
C TYR A 228 8.95 -11.24 3.22
N ARG A 229 10.23 -10.90 3.04
CA ARG A 229 11.24 -11.02 4.12
C ARG A 229 10.84 -10.19 5.34
N ARG A 230 10.41 -8.93 5.14
CA ARG A 230 9.91 -8.09 6.24
C ARG A 230 8.69 -8.66 6.94
N LEU A 231 7.72 -9.23 6.21
CA LEU A 231 6.56 -9.89 6.80
C LEU A 231 6.96 -11.12 7.63
N LYS A 232 7.96 -11.87 7.15
CA LYS A 232 8.50 -13.03 7.87
C LYS A 232 9.24 -12.61 9.14
N ASP A 233 10.03 -11.54 9.07
CA ASP A 233 10.81 -11.03 10.19
C ASP A 233 9.94 -10.28 11.22
N ASP A 234 8.83 -9.68 10.77
CA ASP A 234 7.87 -8.94 11.60
C ASP A 234 6.44 -9.33 11.25
N TRP A 235 5.94 -10.37 11.93
CA TRP A 235 4.59 -10.90 11.77
C TRP A 235 3.49 -9.87 12.09
N THR A 236 3.80 -8.83 12.89
CA THR A 236 2.83 -7.79 13.26
C THR A 236 2.43 -6.91 12.07
N LEU A 237 3.22 -6.90 11.01
CA LEU A 237 2.89 -6.21 9.76
C LEU A 237 1.64 -6.81 9.11
N LEU A 238 1.46 -8.14 9.16
CA LEU A 238 0.25 -8.77 8.63
C LEU A 238 -0.97 -8.42 9.49
N ALA A 239 -0.81 -8.36 10.81
CA ALA A 239 -1.87 -7.88 11.70
C ALA A 239 -2.24 -6.43 11.37
N PHE A 240 -1.27 -5.59 11.01
CA PHE A 240 -1.52 -4.21 10.61
C PHE A 240 -2.22 -4.08 9.24
N VAL A 241 -1.97 -5.01 8.31
CA VAL A 241 -2.77 -5.14 7.08
C VAL A 241 -4.21 -5.48 7.43
N ILE A 242 -4.47 -6.52 8.24
CA ILE A 242 -5.83 -6.90 8.64
C ILE A 242 -6.53 -5.76 9.40
N TYR A 243 -5.80 -5.04 10.25
CA TYR A 243 -6.31 -3.87 10.96
C TYR A 243 -6.80 -2.76 10.01
N GLY A 244 -6.20 -2.63 8.83
CA GLY A 244 -6.65 -1.73 7.76
C GLY A 244 -7.99 -2.09 7.13
N ALA A 245 -8.51 -3.30 7.34
CA ALA A 245 -9.83 -3.72 6.88
C ALA A 245 -10.99 -3.11 7.70
N VAL A 246 -10.72 -2.81 8.96
CA VAL A 246 -11.70 -2.44 9.98
C VAL A 246 -12.47 -1.15 9.63
N PRO A 247 -11.84 -0.09 9.07
CA PRO A 247 -12.56 1.12 8.65
C PRO A 247 -13.71 0.84 7.68
N LEU A 248 -13.48 -0.03 6.69
CA LEU A 248 -14.51 -0.41 5.73
C LEU A 248 -15.62 -1.21 6.43
N ALA A 249 -15.24 -2.11 7.35
CA ALA A 249 -16.20 -2.87 8.14
C ALA A 249 -17.10 -1.96 8.98
N ILE A 250 -16.55 -0.90 9.60
CA ILE A 250 -17.30 0.11 10.35
C ILE A 250 -18.22 0.91 9.41
N ILE A 251 -17.72 1.36 8.25
CA ILE A 251 -18.53 2.11 7.29
C ILE A 251 -19.75 1.28 6.84
N LEU A 252 -19.53 0.02 6.47
CA LEU A 252 -20.61 -0.90 6.08
C LEU A 252 -21.56 -1.24 7.21
N THR A 253 -21.09 -1.19 8.46
CA THR A 253 -21.95 -1.44 9.62
C THR A 253 -23.02 -0.38 9.76
N PHE A 254 -22.79 0.84 9.26
CA PHE A 254 -23.70 1.98 9.41
C PHE A 254 -24.37 2.45 8.10
N ASP A 255 -24.32 1.67 7.01
CA ASP A 255 -24.82 2.11 5.69
C ASP A 255 -26.28 2.59 5.70
N ASP A 256 -27.12 1.96 6.53
CA ASP A 256 -28.55 2.23 6.68
C ASP A 256 -28.90 3.17 7.83
N TYR A 257 -27.94 3.81 8.52
CA TYR A 257 -28.26 4.62 9.70
C TYR A 257 -28.18 6.12 9.42
N GLN A 258 -29.03 6.90 10.09
CA GLN A 258 -28.90 8.35 10.17
C GLN A 258 -28.28 8.75 11.52
N GLY A 259 -27.48 9.83 11.52
CA GLY A 259 -26.82 10.30 12.74
C GLY A 259 -25.63 9.42 13.17
N GLU A 260 -25.15 8.55 12.30
CA GLU A 260 -24.02 7.66 12.55
C GLU A 260 -22.66 8.37 12.52
N GLN A 261 -22.61 9.56 11.89
CA GLN A 261 -21.37 10.29 11.59
C GLN A 261 -20.43 10.43 12.81
N PRO A 262 -20.88 10.85 14.01
CA PRO A 262 -19.99 10.97 15.16
C PRO A 262 -19.40 9.62 15.59
N TYR A 263 -20.16 8.52 15.48
CA TYR A 263 -19.70 7.20 15.89
C TYR A 263 -18.71 6.61 14.88
N VAL A 264 -19.00 6.74 13.57
CA VAL A 264 -18.08 6.34 12.50
C VAL A 264 -16.76 7.10 12.60
N LEU A 265 -16.83 8.43 12.79
CA LEU A 265 -15.64 9.27 12.92
C LEU A 265 -14.84 8.89 14.18
N THR A 266 -15.48 8.80 15.34
CA THR A 266 -14.82 8.46 16.60
C THR A 266 -14.16 7.08 16.54
N ALA A 267 -14.87 6.08 16.01
CA ALA A 267 -14.34 4.74 15.85
C ALA A 267 -13.09 4.72 14.95
N ASN A 268 -13.08 5.48 13.85
CA ASN A 268 -11.91 5.60 12.95
C ASN A 268 -10.76 6.43 13.54
N LEU A 269 -11.05 7.43 14.36
CA LEU A 269 -10.04 8.17 15.12
C LEU A 269 -9.34 7.25 16.15
N ILE A 270 -10.10 6.41 16.84
CA ILE A 270 -9.53 5.39 17.73
C ILE A 270 -8.62 4.44 16.94
N LEU A 271 -9.05 4.00 15.74
CA LEU A 271 -8.20 3.15 14.91
C LEU A 271 -6.90 3.85 14.50
N THR A 272 -7.00 5.14 14.12
CA THR A 272 -5.85 5.98 13.76
C THR A 272 -4.85 6.08 14.90
N ILE A 273 -5.33 6.36 16.12
CA ILE A 273 -4.50 6.45 17.32
C ILE A 273 -3.80 5.11 17.59
N GLY A 274 -4.50 3.99 17.46
CA GLY A 274 -3.91 2.65 17.56
C GLY A 274 -2.82 2.41 16.51
N GLY A 275 -3.08 2.76 15.25
CA GLY A 275 -2.10 2.67 14.16
C GLY A 275 -0.87 3.56 14.39
N TRP A 276 -1.05 4.74 14.98
CA TRP A 276 0.05 5.63 15.33
C TRP A 276 0.94 5.08 16.44
N PHE A 277 0.34 4.59 17.54
CA PHE A 277 1.09 3.96 18.63
C PHE A 277 1.80 2.68 18.17
N TYR A 278 1.20 1.93 17.25
CA TYR A 278 1.83 0.78 16.61
C TYR A 278 3.16 1.16 15.93
N LEU A 279 3.19 2.24 15.15
CA LEU A 279 4.40 2.68 14.47
C LEU A 279 5.52 3.13 15.42
N ARG A 280 5.16 3.71 16.57
CA ARG A 280 6.13 4.19 17.58
C ARG A 280 6.70 3.08 18.44
N THR A 281 5.98 1.98 18.58
CA THR A 281 6.39 0.89 19.47
C THR A 281 7.44 0.03 18.79
N GLN A 282 8.49 -0.36 19.51
CA GLN A 282 9.55 -1.23 18.96
C GLN A 282 9.29 -2.72 19.20
N LEU A 283 8.66 -3.06 20.33
CA LEU A 283 8.41 -4.44 20.75
C LEU A 283 7.21 -5.05 20.00
N PRO A 284 7.38 -6.18 19.29
CA PRO A 284 6.31 -6.79 18.49
C PRO A 284 5.04 -7.11 19.29
N TRP A 285 5.18 -7.64 20.50
CA TRP A 285 4.01 -7.98 21.32
C TRP A 285 3.20 -6.74 21.73
N LYS A 286 3.89 -5.65 22.10
CA LYS A 286 3.24 -4.37 22.42
C LYS A 286 2.54 -3.77 21.19
N ARG A 287 3.17 -3.85 20.01
CA ARG A 287 2.55 -3.47 18.73
C ARG A 287 1.24 -4.20 18.49
N TYR A 288 1.25 -5.52 18.62
CA TYR A 288 0.06 -6.35 18.44
C TYR A 288 -1.04 -5.98 19.44
N LEU A 289 -0.71 -5.86 20.74
CA LEU A 289 -1.67 -5.46 21.77
C LEU A 289 -2.29 -4.08 21.50
N ILE A 290 -1.49 -3.11 21.03
CA ILE A 290 -1.99 -1.78 20.67
C ILE A 290 -3.03 -1.86 19.54
N LEU A 291 -2.76 -2.64 18.49
CA LEU A 291 -3.72 -2.84 17.41
C LEU A 291 -4.98 -3.54 17.91
N PHE A 292 -4.83 -4.57 18.76
CA PHE A 292 -5.96 -5.31 19.30
C PHE A 292 -6.86 -4.42 20.19
N ILE A 293 -6.26 -3.60 21.05
CA ILE A 293 -6.98 -2.63 21.89
C ILE A 293 -7.68 -1.58 21.02
N GLY A 294 -6.98 -1.05 20.00
CA GLY A 294 -7.56 -0.09 19.06
C GLY A 294 -8.77 -0.65 18.33
N LEU A 295 -8.70 -1.91 17.88
CA LEU A 295 -9.81 -2.64 17.28
C LEU A 295 -10.98 -2.78 18.27
N ALA A 296 -10.73 -3.31 19.47
CA ALA A 296 -11.77 -3.57 20.46
C ALA A 296 -12.51 -2.28 20.87
N LEU A 297 -11.77 -1.19 21.14
CA LEU A 297 -12.36 0.10 21.49
C LEU A 297 -13.15 0.71 20.33
N SER A 298 -12.63 0.62 19.11
CA SER A 298 -13.31 1.12 17.92
C SER A 298 -14.64 0.38 17.67
N MET A 299 -14.63 -0.95 17.78
CA MET A 299 -15.83 -1.78 17.63
C MET A 299 -16.83 -1.57 18.77
N ALA A 300 -16.35 -1.30 19.99
CA ALA A 300 -17.22 -0.95 21.11
C ALA A 300 -17.96 0.38 20.84
N VAL A 301 -17.26 1.40 20.34
CA VAL A 301 -17.89 2.67 19.94
C VAL A 301 -18.90 2.48 18.81
N ALA A 302 -18.58 1.67 17.80
CA ALA A 302 -19.51 1.35 16.71
C ALA A 302 -20.76 0.61 17.23
N ALA A 303 -20.59 -0.37 18.11
CA ALA A 303 -21.69 -1.14 18.70
C ALA A 303 -22.60 -0.27 19.58
N LEU A 304 -22.02 0.59 20.42
CA LEU A 304 -22.75 1.58 21.22
C LEU A 304 -23.48 2.59 20.34
N GLY A 305 -22.83 3.08 19.28
CA GLY A 305 -23.43 3.99 18.32
C GLY A 305 -24.71 3.41 17.72
N LYS A 306 -24.66 2.18 17.23
CA LYS A 306 -25.85 1.45 16.76
C LYS A 306 -26.94 1.34 17.80
N ALA A 307 -26.60 0.97 19.04
CA ALA A 307 -27.58 0.81 20.11
C ALA A 307 -28.32 2.14 20.41
N ILE A 308 -27.61 3.27 20.38
CA ILE A 308 -28.17 4.60 20.65
C ILE A 308 -29.05 5.08 19.49
N ILE A 309 -28.54 5.00 18.26
CA ILE A 309 -29.24 5.57 17.08
C ILE A 309 -30.37 4.67 16.56
N TYR A 310 -30.43 3.41 17.01
CA TYR A 310 -31.41 2.41 16.57
C TYR A 310 -32.86 2.94 16.51
N LYS A 311 -33.26 3.71 17.54
CA LYS A 311 -34.63 4.20 17.69
C LYS A 311 -35.07 5.18 16.60
N TYR A 312 -34.14 5.90 15.98
CA TYR A 312 -34.46 7.01 15.06
C TYR A 312 -34.78 6.58 13.62
N TYR A 313 -34.47 5.34 13.23
CA TYR A 313 -34.51 4.94 11.82
C TYR A 313 -35.54 3.85 11.50
N TRP A 314 -35.81 2.93 12.43
CA TRP A 314 -36.56 1.71 12.14
C TRP A 314 -37.97 1.67 12.75
N GLU A 315 -38.73 2.76 12.67
CA GLU A 315 -40.13 2.76 13.15
C GLU A 315 -41.09 1.91 12.27
N GLY A 316 -40.66 1.43 11.09
CA GLY A 316 -41.59 0.96 10.07
C GLY A 316 -41.69 -0.54 9.73
N VAL A 317 -40.59 -1.32 9.66
CA VAL A 317 -40.64 -2.56 8.82
C VAL A 317 -39.87 -3.79 9.35
N ARG A 318 -38.98 -3.66 10.35
CA ARG A 318 -38.16 -4.80 10.80
C ARG A 318 -38.18 -4.96 12.31
N HIS A 319 -38.59 -6.14 12.79
CA HIS A 319 -38.59 -6.53 14.20
C HIS A 319 -37.20 -6.86 14.76
N PHE A 320 -36.14 -6.21 14.29
CA PHE A 320 -34.85 -6.32 14.96
C PHE A 320 -34.93 -5.57 16.29
N THR A 321 -34.10 -5.94 17.24
CA THR A 321 -33.96 -5.16 18.48
C THR A 321 -32.61 -4.48 18.47
N TRP A 322 -32.45 -3.40 19.24
CA TRP A 322 -31.15 -2.74 19.38
C TRP A 322 -30.07 -3.73 19.84
N GLN A 323 -30.44 -4.74 20.66
CA GLN A 323 -29.51 -5.81 21.06
C GLN A 323 -29.04 -6.62 19.86
N SER A 324 -29.92 -6.99 18.93
CA SER A 324 -29.51 -7.76 17.75
C SER A 324 -28.57 -6.97 16.84
N GLU A 325 -28.80 -5.67 16.68
CA GLU A 325 -27.93 -4.79 15.89
C GLU A 325 -26.57 -4.57 16.56
N MET A 326 -26.56 -4.33 17.87
CA MET A 326 -25.34 -4.24 18.66
C MET A 326 -24.54 -5.55 18.59
N MET A 327 -25.21 -6.69 18.78
CA MET A 327 -24.58 -8.01 18.71
C MET A 327 -24.04 -8.34 17.32
N SER A 328 -24.69 -7.86 16.26
CA SER A 328 -24.20 -7.96 14.88
C SER A 328 -22.85 -7.24 14.73
N THR A 329 -22.71 -6.03 15.28
CA THR A 329 -21.44 -5.28 15.28
C THR A 329 -20.38 -5.94 16.17
N VAL A 330 -20.75 -6.43 17.35
CA VAL A 330 -19.84 -7.17 18.23
C VAL A 330 -19.32 -8.43 17.53
N THR A 331 -20.21 -9.17 16.85
CA THR A 331 -19.85 -10.38 16.10
C THR A 331 -18.86 -10.07 14.98
N LEU A 332 -19.06 -8.98 14.24
CA LEU A 332 -18.11 -8.49 13.27
C LEU A 332 -16.75 -8.17 13.92
N GLY A 333 -16.75 -7.52 15.08
CA GLY A 333 -15.52 -7.22 15.83
C GLY A 333 -14.78 -8.47 16.28
N VAL A 334 -15.51 -9.51 16.72
CA VAL A 334 -14.95 -10.82 17.05
C VAL A 334 -14.30 -11.46 15.83
N TRP A 335 -14.92 -11.41 14.64
CA TRP A 335 -14.30 -11.92 13.41
C TRP A 335 -12.99 -11.19 13.08
N MET A 336 -12.98 -9.86 13.15
CA MET A 336 -11.76 -9.08 12.91
C MET A 336 -10.65 -9.44 13.92
N ALA A 337 -11.01 -9.64 15.19
CA ALA A 337 -10.08 -10.05 16.23
C ALA A 337 -9.54 -11.47 15.99
N LEU A 338 -10.40 -12.42 15.61
CA LEU A 338 -10.00 -13.78 15.22
C LEU A 338 -9.04 -13.75 14.02
N PHE A 339 -9.28 -12.90 13.03
CA PHE A 339 -8.40 -12.76 11.87
C PHE A 339 -7.04 -12.20 12.26
N MET A 340 -7.00 -11.19 13.13
CA MET A 340 -5.73 -10.72 13.70
C MET A 340 -5.00 -11.84 14.46
N LEU A 341 -5.71 -12.67 15.22
CA LEU A 341 -5.12 -13.82 15.93
C LEU A 341 -4.51 -14.85 14.97
N THR A 342 -5.05 -15.04 13.75
CA THR A 342 -4.44 -15.95 12.77
C THR A 342 -3.01 -15.55 12.39
N THR A 343 -2.65 -14.27 12.52
CA THR A 343 -1.28 -13.81 12.23
C THR A 343 -0.25 -14.32 13.24
N LEU A 344 -0.69 -14.72 14.44
CA LEU A 344 0.18 -15.35 15.43
C LEU A 344 0.72 -16.70 14.98
N VAL A 345 0.03 -17.39 14.06
CA VAL A 345 0.50 -18.65 13.47
C VAL A 345 1.83 -18.45 12.73
N LEU A 346 2.10 -17.23 12.22
CA LEU A 346 3.38 -16.91 11.59
C LEU A 346 4.57 -16.93 12.57
N ILE A 347 4.32 -16.79 13.89
CA ILE A 347 5.37 -16.91 14.91
C ILE A 347 5.93 -18.35 14.93
N LEU A 348 5.13 -19.34 14.56
CA LEU A 348 5.55 -20.74 14.50
C LEU A 348 6.45 -21.04 13.29
N LEU A 349 6.53 -20.14 12.30
CA LEU A 349 7.39 -20.34 11.15
C LEU A 349 8.87 -20.13 11.53
N PRO A 350 9.80 -20.95 11.00
CA PRO A 350 11.22 -20.82 11.29
C PRO A 350 11.74 -19.42 10.93
N GLN A 351 12.09 -18.64 11.95
CA GLN A 351 12.73 -17.34 11.78
C GLN A 351 14.14 -17.54 11.22
N ALA A 352 14.55 -16.68 10.29
CA ALA A 352 15.93 -16.69 9.83
C ALA A 352 16.81 -16.26 11.01
N LYS A 353 17.56 -17.19 11.61
CA LYS A 353 18.54 -16.86 12.65
C LYS A 353 19.51 -15.85 12.06
N ASN A 354 19.45 -14.59 12.52
CA ASN A 354 20.42 -13.57 12.16
C ASN A 354 21.81 -14.02 12.64
N HIS A 355 22.59 -14.60 11.72
CA HIS A 355 23.97 -15.03 11.99
C HIS A 355 24.91 -13.84 12.26
N SER A 356 24.43 -12.60 12.12
CA SER A 356 25.22 -11.37 12.24
C SER A 356 25.47 -10.90 13.67
N GLN A 357 24.99 -11.60 14.71
CA GLN A 357 25.29 -11.23 16.12
C GLN A 357 26.42 -12.04 16.75
N ILE A 358 26.99 -13.03 16.05
CA ILE A 358 28.06 -13.88 16.61
C ILE A 358 29.46 -13.29 16.35
N SER A 359 29.64 -12.37 15.38
CA SER A 359 30.96 -11.82 15.04
C SER A 359 31.48 -10.74 16.00
N ASP A 360 30.61 -10.06 16.76
CA ASP A 360 31.02 -8.91 17.56
C ASP A 360 31.39 -9.26 19.02
N GLY A 361 31.41 -10.56 19.37
CA GLY A 361 31.78 -11.06 20.70
C GLY A 361 33.12 -11.80 20.77
N MET A 362 33.91 -11.81 19.68
CA MET A 362 35.22 -12.48 19.61
C MET A 362 36.39 -11.52 19.29
N MET A 363 36.20 -10.22 19.47
CA MET A 363 37.28 -9.23 19.61
C MET A 363 37.13 -8.55 20.97
#